data_AF-A0A5M4B6R4-F1
#
_entry.id   AF-A0A5M4B6R4-F1
#
_cell.length_a   1.000
_cell.length_b   1.000
_cell.length_c   1.000
_cell.angle_alpha   90.00
_cell.angle_beta   90.00
_cell.angle_gamma   90.00
#
_symmetry.space_group_name_H-M   'P 1'
#
loop_
_entity.id
_entity.type
_entity.pdbx_description
1 polymer ?
#
loop_
_entity_poly.entity_id
_entity_poly.type
_entity_poly.pdbx_seq_one_letter_code
_entity_poly.pdbx_strand_id
1 'polypeptide(L)'
;MKKAILLLLGIVLMGCSSENKDEGSSVKGSFDVRFQSDLKNTIYISAIFGLAEVERQTNQAIDFFYIDFEAEEEGVIEVTIEETVLNYKTEVTQKVSQGINSFSPKIKWKYEALKQMKQPGYADVTFLCRNTAGDKLGSKDVKVRYTSINECVLVAKLDGKVYPLFHFMGAYVNEDSPIVDVFLKDVLNTTDLKAFTGYQGGNSNEIAINVINQVRAMFLTLRAKGVKYSSITDTSNNSSNPNVASQYIRFADEVMNNMQANCADGTVFLCSALRKIGVEAFMVFQPGHVYLGYYANSGKKRPFLLETTMVGGDFSFMQATDINVNMFNSNIDKYNNNDYMDMYFIININDIRPLIKPIGR
;
A
#
# COMPACT_ATOMS: atom_id res chain seq x y z
N MET A 1 5.38 8.65 -13.56
CA MET A 1 5.45 7.65 -12.46
C MET A 1 6.67 7.80 -11.56
N LYS A 2 7.93 7.53 -12.00
CA LYS A 2 9.13 7.78 -11.15
C LYS A 2 9.14 9.17 -10.52
N LYS A 3 8.92 10.23 -11.30
CA LYS A 3 8.84 11.61 -10.79
C LYS A 3 7.68 11.89 -9.83
N ALA A 4 6.54 11.19 -9.94
CA ALA A 4 5.37 11.42 -9.09
C ALA A 4 5.49 10.68 -7.74
N ILE A 5 6.06 9.47 -7.76
CA ILE A 5 6.39 8.72 -6.54
C ILE A 5 7.62 9.33 -5.84
N LEU A 6 8.61 9.84 -6.58
CA LEU A 6 9.71 10.63 -6.02
C LEU A 6 9.28 12.02 -5.51
N LEU A 7 8.26 12.66 -6.12
CA LEU A 7 7.69 13.91 -5.59
C LEU A 7 7.00 13.71 -4.23
N LEU A 8 6.51 12.49 -3.98
CA LEU A 8 5.88 12.08 -2.71
C LEU A 8 6.89 12.05 -1.54
N LEU A 9 8.21 11.96 -1.82
CA LEU A 9 9.28 12.04 -0.81
C LEU A 9 9.99 13.39 -0.76
N GLY A 10 9.41 14.41 -1.39
CA GLY A 10 9.95 15.76 -1.40
C GLY A 10 9.34 16.67 -0.35
N ILE A 11 9.39 16.31 0.94
CA ILE A 11 9.18 17.26 2.04
C ILE A 11 10.26 17.07 3.12
N VAL A 12 10.97 18.19 3.33
CA VAL A 12 12.08 18.49 4.27
C VAL A 12 13.40 17.75 4.04
N LEU A 13 14.26 18.42 3.27
CA LEU A 13 15.71 18.37 3.41
C LEU A 13 16.11 18.76 4.84
N MET A 14 16.81 17.88 5.56
CA MET A 14 18.03 18.22 6.31
C MET A 14 18.78 16.98 6.77
N GLY A 15 20.07 16.92 6.45
CA GLY A 15 21.08 16.12 7.14
C GLY A 15 21.30 14.70 6.62
N CYS A 16 22.20 14.54 5.65
CA CYS A 16 22.92 13.28 5.50
C CYS A 16 23.67 12.99 6.82
N SER A 17 23.39 11.85 7.46
CA SER A 17 24.20 11.35 8.57
C SER A 17 25.58 10.97 8.04
N SER A 18 26.62 11.67 8.47
CA SER A 18 28.00 11.19 8.36
C SER A 18 28.35 10.46 9.65
N GLU A 19 28.72 9.19 9.53
CA GLU A 19 29.27 8.38 10.63
C GLU A 19 30.69 8.87 10.95
N ASN A 20 30.81 9.94 11.74
CA ASN A 20 32.04 10.21 12.49
C ASN A 20 31.67 10.24 13.96
N LYS A 21 32.09 9.19 14.69
CA LYS A 21 32.01 9.11 16.15
C LYS A 21 33.05 10.08 16.72
N ASP A 22 32.65 11.33 16.92
CA ASP A 22 33.39 12.23 17.79
C ASP A 22 33.15 11.75 19.23
N GLU A 23 34.10 10.99 19.79
CA GLU A 23 34.02 10.50 21.17
C GLU A 23 34.13 11.67 22.16
N GLY A 24 33.14 11.82 23.05
CA GLY A 24 33.23 12.70 24.23
C GLY A 24 32.51 14.06 24.17
N SER A 25 31.54 14.26 23.29
CA SER A 25 30.66 15.44 23.33
C SER A 25 29.81 15.44 24.62
N SER A 26 29.91 16.52 25.39
CA SER A 26 29.16 16.79 26.63
C SER A 26 27.95 17.72 26.40
N VAL A 27 27.44 17.79 25.17
CA VAL A 27 26.40 18.73 24.76
C VAL A 27 25.19 18.66 25.71
N LYS A 28 24.66 19.84 26.04
CA LYS A 28 23.45 20.03 26.83
C LYS A 28 22.34 20.65 25.98
N GLY A 29 21.10 20.46 26.42
CA GLY A 29 19.94 20.98 25.72
C GLY A 29 18.63 20.39 26.19
N SER A 30 17.55 20.82 25.54
CA SER A 30 16.20 20.32 25.75
C SER A 30 15.82 19.34 24.66
N PHE A 31 15.27 18.18 25.04
CA PHE A 31 14.85 17.12 24.15
C PHE A 31 13.32 16.96 24.15
N ASP A 32 12.71 16.96 22.97
CA ASP A 32 11.31 16.59 22.78
C ASP A 32 11.12 15.71 21.53
N VAL A 33 9.96 15.05 21.46
CA VAL A 33 9.55 14.27 20.30
C VAL A 33 8.14 14.66 19.91
N ARG A 34 7.99 15.06 18.64
CA ARG A 34 6.70 15.31 18.00
C ARG A 34 6.31 14.15 17.11
N PHE A 35 5.01 13.92 16.98
CA PHE A 35 4.44 13.06 15.95
C PHE A 35 3.92 13.91 14.79
N GLN A 36 3.91 13.38 13.57
CA GLN A 36 3.31 14.04 12.41
C GLN A 36 1.83 14.36 12.69
N SER A 37 1.53 15.64 12.92
CA SER A 37 0.28 16.10 13.53
C SER A 37 -0.94 15.75 12.68
N ASP A 38 -0.80 15.78 11.36
CA ASP A 38 -1.88 15.45 10.43
C ASP A 38 -2.28 13.98 10.51
N LEU A 39 -1.40 13.10 11.00
CA LEU A 39 -1.68 11.68 11.21
C LEU A 39 -2.33 11.39 12.57
N LYS A 40 -2.48 12.39 13.45
CA LYS A 40 -3.16 12.28 14.76
C LYS A 40 -2.69 11.07 15.60
N ASN A 41 -1.38 10.92 15.76
CA ASN A 41 -0.75 9.80 16.48
C ASN A 41 -1.18 8.40 15.95
N THR A 42 -1.52 8.28 14.67
CA THR A 42 -1.86 7.00 14.03
C THR A 42 -0.78 6.57 13.06
N ILE A 43 -0.26 5.36 13.27
CA ILE A 43 0.63 4.66 12.35
C ILE A 43 -0.22 3.79 11.42
N TYR A 44 -0.17 4.10 10.12
CA TYR A 44 -0.83 3.32 9.09
C TYR A 44 0.09 2.21 8.61
N ILE A 45 -0.20 0.97 9.00
CA ILE A 45 0.68 -0.16 8.69
C ILE A 45 0.80 -0.34 7.17
N SER A 46 -0.29 -0.19 6.42
CA SER A 46 -0.26 -0.30 4.96
C SER A 46 0.70 0.70 4.31
N ALA A 47 0.88 1.90 4.89
CA ALA A 47 1.78 2.92 4.36
C ALA A 47 3.25 2.54 4.58
N ILE A 48 3.58 1.88 5.70
CA ILE A 48 4.91 1.31 5.94
C ILE A 48 5.29 0.34 4.82
N PHE A 49 4.38 -0.56 4.44
CA PHE A 49 4.62 -1.49 3.33
C PHE A 49 4.62 -0.80 1.96
N GLY A 50 3.67 0.11 1.73
CA GLY A 50 3.54 0.83 0.47
C GLY A 50 4.76 1.67 0.10
N LEU A 51 5.54 2.11 1.09
CA LEU A 51 6.75 2.91 0.88
C LEU A 51 8.06 2.14 1.12
N ALA A 52 8.03 0.91 1.65
CA ALA A 52 9.22 0.16 2.02
C ALA A 52 10.25 0.01 0.88
N GLU A 53 9.78 -0.31 -0.33
CA GLU A 53 10.66 -0.45 -1.50
C GLU A 53 11.16 0.91 -2.01
N VAL A 54 10.36 1.97 -1.83
CA VAL A 54 10.78 3.34 -2.17
C VAL A 54 11.87 3.79 -1.21
N GLU A 55 11.66 3.61 0.09
CA GLU A 55 12.66 3.86 1.14
C GLU A 55 13.96 3.06 0.89
N ARG A 56 13.85 1.81 0.44
CA ARG A 56 15.02 0.99 0.06
C ARG A 56 15.80 1.60 -1.12
N GLN A 57 15.11 2.21 -2.09
CA GLN A 57 15.73 2.78 -3.29
C GLN A 57 16.24 4.21 -3.09
N THR A 58 15.59 5.02 -2.26
CA THR A 58 15.92 6.44 -2.06
C THR A 58 16.66 6.71 -0.75
N ASN A 59 16.66 5.76 0.18
CA ASN A 59 17.10 5.90 1.57
C ASN A 59 16.35 7.01 2.33
N GLN A 60 15.16 7.41 1.88
CA GLN A 60 14.28 8.35 2.58
C GLN A 60 13.17 7.58 3.29
N ALA A 61 13.12 7.71 4.61
CA ALA A 61 12.14 7.03 5.46
C ALA A 61 10.79 7.78 5.48
N ILE A 62 9.77 7.12 6.02
CA ILE A 62 8.50 7.77 6.35
C ILE A 62 8.66 8.54 7.66
N ASP A 63 8.33 9.82 7.63
CA ASP A 63 8.37 10.67 8.82
C ASP A 63 7.10 10.53 9.64
N PHE A 64 7.13 9.65 10.65
CA PHE A 64 6.09 9.59 11.68
C PHE A 64 6.46 10.43 12.91
N PHE A 65 7.75 10.49 13.25
CA PHE A 65 8.27 11.15 14.43
C PHE A 65 9.32 12.17 14.03
N TYR A 66 9.32 13.31 14.71
CA TYR A 66 10.36 14.32 14.62
C TYR A 66 11.00 14.45 15.99
N ILE A 67 12.31 14.26 16.04
CA ILE A 67 13.12 14.52 17.23
C ILE A 67 13.52 15.98 17.17
N ASP A 68 13.13 16.74 18.19
CA ASP A 68 13.55 18.12 18.38
C ASP A 68 14.56 18.20 19.52
N PHE A 69 15.65 18.89 19.25
CA PHE A 69 16.69 19.13 20.24
C PHE A 69 17.16 20.59 20.17
N GLU A 70 16.92 21.34 21.24
CA GLU A 70 17.46 22.69 21.40
C GLU A 70 18.80 22.60 22.12
N ALA A 71 19.89 22.67 21.36
CA ALA A 71 21.24 22.51 21.86
C ALA A 71 21.81 23.83 22.38
N GLU A 72 22.42 23.81 23.57
CA GLU A 72 23.12 24.96 24.14
C GLU A 72 24.42 25.28 23.37
N GLU A 73 24.99 24.26 22.71
CA GLU A 73 26.27 24.28 22.01
C GLU A 73 26.29 23.20 20.90
N GLU A 74 27.27 23.25 20.00
CA GLU A 74 27.46 22.20 19.00
C GLU A 74 27.92 20.89 19.66
N GLY A 75 27.41 19.76 19.18
CA GLY A 75 27.83 18.46 19.68
C GLY A 75 27.14 17.28 19.02
N VAL A 76 27.14 16.15 19.74
CA VAL A 76 26.59 14.88 19.25
C VAL A 76 25.65 14.29 20.28
N ILE A 77 24.46 13.92 19.83
CA ILE A 77 23.46 13.21 20.63
C ILE A 77 23.22 11.80 20.07
N GLU A 78 22.84 10.91 20.97
CA GLU A 78 22.40 9.55 20.68
C GLU A 78 20.95 9.39 21.13
N VAL A 79 20.08 9.07 20.18
CA VAL A 79 18.67 8.81 20.43
C VAL A 79 18.38 7.33 20.26
N THR A 80 17.87 6.72 21.32
CA THR A 80 17.36 5.35 21.31
C THR A 80 15.84 5.37 21.24
N ILE A 81 15.28 4.66 20.26
CA ILE A 81 13.87 4.29 20.20
C ILE A 81 13.77 2.86 20.70
N GLU A 82 13.09 2.67 21.83
CA GLU A 82 12.95 1.36 22.45
C GLU A 82 12.13 0.40 21.57
N GLU A 83 12.35 -0.89 21.81
CA GLU A 83 11.61 -1.94 21.12
C GLU A 83 10.13 -1.92 21.50
N THR A 84 9.25 -2.10 20.51
CA THR A 84 7.81 -2.21 20.72
C THR A 84 7.23 -3.40 19.96
N VAL A 85 5.91 -3.55 19.94
CA VAL A 85 5.23 -4.50 19.04
C VAL A 85 5.40 -4.13 17.55
N LEU A 86 5.70 -2.87 17.24
CA LEU A 86 5.80 -2.34 15.87
C LEU A 86 7.24 -2.34 15.33
N ASN A 87 8.23 -2.08 16.17
CA ASN A 87 9.62 -1.85 15.77
C ASN A 87 10.62 -2.59 16.67
N TYR A 88 11.79 -2.91 16.11
CA TYR A 88 12.98 -3.26 16.87
C TYR A 88 13.60 -2.00 17.49
N LYS A 89 14.44 -2.20 18.51
CA LYS A 89 15.26 -1.11 19.06
C LYS A 89 16.03 -0.41 17.93
N THR A 90 15.91 0.91 17.88
CA THR A 90 16.58 1.76 16.89
C THR A 90 17.50 2.73 17.62
N GLU A 91 18.73 2.88 17.15
CA GLU A 91 19.72 3.80 17.71
C GLU A 91 20.14 4.75 16.60
N VAL A 92 20.10 6.05 16.89
CA VAL A 92 20.41 7.12 15.94
C VAL A 92 21.42 8.06 16.58
N THR A 93 22.55 8.26 15.92
CA THR A 93 23.54 9.27 16.31
C THR A 93 23.38 10.49 15.41
N GLN A 94 23.26 11.67 16.00
CA GLN A 94 23.02 12.90 15.26
C GLN A 94 23.96 14.02 15.73
N LYS A 95 24.61 14.68 14.77
CA LYS A 95 25.32 15.95 15.03
C LYS A 95 24.29 17.07 15.14
N VAL A 96 24.44 17.90 16.16
CA VAL A 96 23.56 19.04 16.46
C VAL A 96 24.37 20.32 16.49
N SER A 97 23.85 21.39 15.91
CA SER A 97 24.41 22.74 16.01
C SER A 97 23.76 23.47 17.18
N GLN A 98 24.43 24.49 17.72
CA GLN A 98 23.83 25.38 18.71
C GLN A 98 22.49 25.94 18.22
N GLY A 99 21.46 25.89 19.07
CA GLY A 99 20.09 26.26 18.73
C GLY A 99 19.19 25.07 18.39
N ILE A 100 18.16 25.31 17.58
CA ILE A 100 17.10 24.33 17.30
C ILE A 100 17.54 23.35 16.21
N ASN A 101 17.48 22.06 16.52
CA ASN A 101 17.70 20.95 15.60
C ASN A 101 16.43 20.10 15.52
N SER A 102 16.05 19.67 14.31
CA SER A 102 14.90 18.80 14.07
C SER A 102 15.25 17.77 13.01
N PHE A 103 15.02 16.48 13.29
CA PHE A 103 15.25 15.40 12.34
C PHE A 103 14.28 14.23 12.55
N SER A 104 14.11 13.40 11.53
CA SER A 104 13.25 12.22 11.57
C SER A 104 14.10 10.94 11.64
N PRO A 105 13.88 10.04 12.62
CA PRO A 105 14.65 8.81 12.74
C PRO A 105 14.14 7.71 11.81
N LYS A 106 15.06 6.97 11.19
CA LYS A 106 14.73 5.77 10.41
C LYS A 106 14.43 4.59 11.34
N ILE A 107 13.14 4.32 11.55
CA ILE A 107 12.68 3.26 12.46
C ILE A 107 12.90 1.86 11.86
N LYS A 108 13.46 0.94 12.65
CA LYS A 108 13.60 -0.47 12.28
C LYS A 108 12.30 -1.24 12.48
N TRP A 109 11.41 -1.21 11.48
CA TRP A 109 10.09 -1.87 11.55
C TRP A 109 10.16 -3.40 11.61
N LYS A 110 9.27 -4.02 12.39
CA LYS A 110 9.07 -5.47 12.46
C LYS A 110 8.12 -5.95 11.36
N TYR A 111 8.53 -5.90 10.09
CA TYR A 111 7.67 -6.23 8.94
C TYR A 111 6.89 -7.56 9.11
N GLU A 112 7.54 -8.61 9.61
CA GLU A 112 6.90 -9.91 9.87
C GLU A 112 5.79 -9.87 10.93
N ALA A 113 5.92 -9.00 11.95
CA ALA A 113 4.86 -8.79 12.94
C ALA A 113 3.76 -7.90 12.38
N LEU A 114 4.14 -6.82 11.68
CA LEU A 114 3.22 -5.85 11.09
C LEU A 114 2.27 -6.48 10.07
N LYS A 115 2.73 -7.41 9.23
CA LYS A 115 1.87 -8.13 8.27
C LYS A 115 0.80 -9.00 8.93
N GLN A 116 0.97 -9.35 10.21
CA GLN A 116 0.04 -10.15 10.98
C GLN A 116 -0.95 -9.31 11.81
N MET A 117 -0.82 -7.98 11.81
CA MET A 117 -1.69 -7.08 12.57
C MET A 117 -3.03 -6.88 11.85
N LYS A 118 -3.95 -7.84 12.01
CA LYS A 118 -5.29 -7.81 11.39
C LYS A 118 -6.26 -6.88 12.10
N GLN A 119 -5.94 -6.47 13.32
CA GLN A 119 -6.75 -5.59 14.14
C GLN A 119 -5.92 -4.37 14.55
N PRO A 120 -6.57 -3.21 14.65
CA PRO A 120 -5.94 -2.00 15.16
C PRO A 120 -5.63 -2.13 16.66
N GLY A 121 -4.68 -1.33 17.14
CA GLY A 121 -4.30 -1.32 18.55
C GLY A 121 -3.50 -0.10 18.94
N TYR A 122 -2.82 -0.17 20.08
CA TYR A 122 -2.01 0.91 20.63
C TYR A 122 -0.62 0.40 21.01
N ALA A 123 0.36 1.29 20.92
CA ALA A 123 1.70 1.08 21.43
C ALA A 123 2.20 2.37 22.08
N ASP A 124 3.02 2.25 23.12
CA ASP A 124 3.79 3.36 23.67
C ASP A 124 5.20 3.27 23.09
N VAL A 125 5.64 4.32 22.39
CA VAL A 125 6.97 4.40 21.79
C VAL A 125 7.83 5.30 22.68
N THR A 126 8.82 4.69 23.34
CA THR A 126 9.75 5.40 24.23
C THR A 126 10.99 5.83 23.48
N PHE A 127 11.32 7.12 23.60
CA PHE A 127 12.53 7.73 23.08
C PHE A 127 13.42 8.15 24.24
N LEU A 128 14.70 7.82 24.18
CA LEU A 128 15.72 8.21 25.14
C LEU A 128 16.81 8.98 24.43
N CYS A 129 17.19 10.15 24.93
CA CYS A 129 18.27 10.96 24.38
C CYS A 129 19.42 11.06 25.37
N ARG A 130 20.64 10.84 24.88
CA ARG A 130 21.90 10.97 25.62
C ARG A 130 22.92 11.76 24.81
N ASN A 131 23.90 12.36 25.48
CA ASN A 131 25.12 12.80 24.80
C ASN A 131 26.10 11.61 24.68
N THR A 132 27.17 11.76 23.91
CA THR A 132 28.19 10.70 23.75
C THR A 132 29.05 10.46 24.99
N ALA A 133 29.01 11.36 25.99
CA ALA A 133 29.60 11.13 27.30
C ALA A 133 28.74 10.20 28.19
N GLY A 134 27.51 9.90 27.76
CA GLY A 134 26.57 8.98 28.43
C GLY A 134 25.53 9.67 29.32
N ASP A 135 25.57 11.00 29.45
CA ASP A 135 24.62 11.76 30.25
C ASP A 135 23.23 11.69 29.62
N LYS A 136 22.21 11.51 30.47
CA LYS A 136 20.81 11.54 30.02
C LYS A 136 20.38 12.98 29.77
N LEU A 137 20.00 13.27 28.52
CA LEU A 137 19.48 14.58 28.11
C LEU A 137 17.96 14.65 28.16
N GLY A 138 17.28 13.51 27.98
CA GLY A 138 15.83 13.47 28.09
C GLY A 138 15.23 12.10 27.80
N SER A 139 13.91 12.00 28.00
CA SER A 139 13.11 10.86 27.60
C SER A 139 11.69 11.28 27.30
N LYS A 140 11.07 10.69 26.28
CA LYS A 140 9.70 10.99 25.87
C LYS A 140 8.97 9.71 25.48
N ASP A 141 7.78 9.53 26.03
CA ASP A 141 6.85 8.48 25.61
C ASP A 141 5.79 9.08 24.69
N VAL A 142 5.58 8.43 23.53
CA VAL A 142 4.55 8.80 22.59
C VAL A 142 3.59 7.63 22.43
N LYS A 143 2.37 7.79 22.95
CA LYS A 143 1.29 6.84 22.74
C LYS A 143 0.76 6.96 21.31
N VAL A 144 0.83 5.88 20.55
CA VAL A 144 0.36 5.80 19.17
C VAL A 144 -0.74 4.75 19.03
N ARG A 145 -1.67 5.01 18.11
CA ARG A 145 -2.57 4.01 17.55
C ARG A 145 -1.90 3.40 16.31
N TYR A 146 -2.11 2.13 16.04
CA TYR A 146 -1.79 1.53 14.74
C TYR A 146 -3.02 0.92 14.08
N THR A 147 -3.07 0.95 12.75
CA THR A 147 -4.19 0.40 11.97
C THR A 147 -4.06 -1.10 11.74
N SER A 148 -5.12 -1.74 11.24
CA SER A 148 -4.98 -3.07 10.64
C SER A 148 -4.15 -2.98 9.35
N ILE A 149 -3.43 -4.05 9.00
CA ILE A 149 -2.78 -4.21 7.70
C ILE A 149 -3.80 -4.19 6.54
N ASN A 150 -5.05 -4.53 6.80
CA ASN A 150 -6.13 -4.47 5.80
C ASN A 150 -6.57 -3.03 5.50
N GLU A 151 -6.23 -2.05 6.33
CA GLU A 151 -6.61 -0.65 6.14
C GLU A 151 -5.62 0.04 5.17
N CYS A 152 -5.90 -0.05 3.88
CA CYS A 152 -5.10 0.54 2.81
C CYS A 152 -5.30 2.05 2.74
N VAL A 153 -4.25 2.84 3.00
CA VAL A 153 -4.28 4.29 2.77
C VAL A 153 -4.41 4.60 1.27
N LEU A 154 -5.43 5.37 0.90
CA LEU A 154 -5.71 5.81 -0.47
C LEU A 154 -5.33 7.27 -0.71
N VAL A 155 -5.54 8.14 0.28
CA VAL A 155 -5.20 9.56 0.23
C VAL A 155 -4.71 10.01 1.60
N ALA A 156 -3.67 10.83 1.64
CA ALA A 156 -3.25 11.54 2.84
C ALA A 156 -3.20 13.05 2.58
N LYS A 157 -3.58 13.86 3.57
CA LYS A 157 -3.39 15.30 3.58
C LYS A 157 -2.36 15.64 4.65
N LEU A 158 -1.16 16.04 4.22
CA LEU A 158 -0.05 16.36 5.11
C LEU A 158 0.46 17.77 4.78
N ASP A 159 0.63 18.61 5.79
CA ASP A 159 1.11 20.00 5.69
C ASP A 159 0.34 20.81 4.62
N GLY A 160 -0.98 20.63 4.59
CA GLY A 160 -1.88 21.29 3.64
C GLY A 160 -1.84 20.74 2.20
N LYS A 161 -1.00 19.74 1.90
CA LYS A 161 -0.88 19.10 0.59
C LYS A 161 -1.63 17.77 0.54
N VAL A 162 -2.21 17.45 -0.61
CA VAL A 162 -2.92 16.19 -0.85
C VAL A 162 -1.99 15.22 -1.58
N TYR A 163 -1.90 14.01 -1.05
CA TYR A 163 -1.09 12.91 -1.53
C TYR A 163 -1.99 11.78 -2.02
N PRO A 164 -2.11 11.57 -3.35
CA PRO A 164 -2.83 10.44 -3.90
C PRO A 164 -1.97 9.16 -3.76
N LEU A 165 -2.39 8.28 -2.86
CA LEU A 165 -1.67 7.06 -2.45
C LEU A 165 -2.33 5.77 -2.97
N PHE A 166 -3.27 5.87 -3.91
CA PHE A 166 -4.00 4.73 -4.49
C PHE A 166 -3.13 3.58 -5.00
N HIS A 167 -1.87 3.85 -5.36
CA HIS A 167 -0.89 2.82 -5.75
C HIS A 167 -0.59 1.80 -4.62
N PHE A 168 -0.79 2.16 -3.35
CA PHE A 168 -0.65 1.24 -2.23
C PHE A 168 -1.63 0.07 -2.32
N MET A 169 -2.78 0.24 -2.99
CA MET A 169 -3.70 -0.86 -3.26
C MET A 169 -3.04 -1.98 -4.09
N GLY A 170 -2.06 -1.65 -4.93
CA GLY A 170 -1.27 -2.62 -5.68
C GLY A 170 -0.39 -3.54 -4.82
N ALA A 171 -0.18 -3.20 -3.55
CA ALA A 171 0.51 -4.05 -2.58
C ALA A 171 -0.36 -5.24 -2.11
N TYR A 172 -1.68 -5.17 -2.33
CA TYR A 172 -2.63 -6.26 -2.07
C TYR A 172 -2.79 -7.20 -3.27
N VAL A 173 -2.24 -6.83 -4.43
CA VAL A 173 -2.09 -7.73 -5.57
C VAL A 173 -0.87 -8.62 -5.32
N ASN A 174 -1.11 -9.91 -5.05
CA ASN A 174 -0.09 -10.89 -4.70
C ASN A 174 -0.18 -12.14 -5.60
N GLU A 175 0.45 -12.07 -6.77
CA GLU A 175 0.58 -13.19 -7.70
C GLU A 175 1.31 -14.43 -7.13
N ASP A 176 2.10 -14.24 -6.07
CA ASP A 176 2.88 -15.29 -5.40
C ASP A 176 2.12 -15.92 -4.22
N SER A 177 0.87 -15.50 -3.95
CA SER A 177 0.06 -16.08 -2.88
C SER A 177 -0.28 -17.55 -3.17
N PRO A 178 -0.05 -18.48 -2.23
CA PRO A 178 -0.48 -19.88 -2.40
C PRO A 178 -2.00 -20.02 -2.60
N ILE A 179 -2.79 -19.06 -2.10
CA ILE A 179 -4.24 -19.05 -2.30
C ILE A 179 -4.60 -18.83 -3.77
N VAL A 180 -3.80 -18.06 -4.50
CA VAL A 180 -3.97 -17.89 -5.95
C VAL A 180 -3.72 -19.21 -6.68
N ASP A 181 -2.69 -19.97 -6.29
CA ASP A 181 -2.41 -21.28 -6.89
C ASP A 181 -3.56 -22.28 -6.64
N VAL A 182 -4.09 -22.31 -5.42
CA VAL A 182 -5.28 -23.12 -5.08
C VAL A 182 -6.49 -22.69 -5.91
N PHE A 183 -6.74 -21.38 -6.03
CA PHE A 183 -7.83 -20.85 -6.83
C PHE A 183 -7.70 -21.23 -8.31
N LEU A 184 -6.53 -21.05 -8.92
CA LEU A 184 -6.29 -21.41 -10.32
C LEU A 184 -6.50 -22.92 -10.54
N LYS A 185 -6.05 -23.76 -9.60
CA LYS A 185 -6.34 -25.20 -9.64
C LYS A 185 -7.84 -25.48 -9.61
N ASP A 186 -8.59 -24.79 -8.76
CA ASP A 186 -10.05 -24.94 -8.69
C ASP A 186 -10.72 -24.55 -10.00
N VAL A 187 -10.28 -23.47 -10.65
CA VAL A 187 -10.82 -23.04 -11.96
C VAL A 187 -10.69 -24.15 -13.01
N LEU A 188 -9.57 -24.86 -13.06
CA LEU A 188 -9.36 -25.98 -13.98
C LEU A 188 -10.25 -27.19 -13.64
N ASN A 189 -10.64 -27.36 -12.37
CA ASN A 189 -11.47 -28.48 -11.93
C ASN A 189 -12.97 -28.20 -12.07
N THR A 190 -13.40 -26.93 -12.04
CA THR A 190 -14.81 -26.55 -12.04
C THR A 190 -15.32 -26.01 -13.37
N THR A 191 -14.46 -25.88 -14.38
CA THR A 191 -14.81 -25.32 -15.69
C THR A 191 -14.26 -26.16 -16.83
N ASP A 192 -14.69 -25.89 -18.06
CA ASP A 192 -14.17 -26.58 -19.26
C ASP A 192 -12.76 -26.12 -19.68
N LEU A 193 -12.14 -25.20 -18.93
CA LEU A 193 -10.81 -24.68 -19.23
C LEU A 193 -9.75 -25.77 -19.05
N LYS A 194 -8.96 -26.03 -20.11
CA LYS A 194 -7.95 -27.11 -20.09
C LYS A 194 -6.61 -26.69 -19.49
N ALA A 195 -6.23 -25.43 -19.66
CA ALA A 195 -4.98 -24.89 -19.15
C ALA A 195 -5.05 -23.36 -19.10
N PHE A 196 -4.21 -22.75 -18.27
CA PHE A 196 -3.91 -21.33 -18.36
C PHE A 196 -2.74 -21.11 -19.32
N THR A 197 -3.02 -20.46 -20.44
CA THR A 197 -2.04 -20.19 -21.50
C THR A 197 -1.60 -18.74 -21.55
N GLY A 198 -2.24 -17.85 -20.78
CA GLY A 198 -1.99 -16.41 -20.84
C GLY A 198 -2.10 -15.91 -22.29
N TYR A 199 -1.03 -15.30 -22.80
CA TYR A 199 -0.94 -14.83 -24.20
C TYR A 199 -0.40 -15.84 -25.22
N GLN A 200 -0.26 -17.12 -24.88
CA GLN A 200 0.21 -18.13 -25.83
C GLN A 200 -0.89 -18.49 -26.86
N GLY A 201 -0.51 -18.58 -28.13
CA GLY A 201 -1.40 -18.96 -29.24
C GLY A 201 -0.83 -18.61 -30.62
N GLY A 202 -1.42 -19.14 -31.69
CA GLY A 202 -0.90 -19.00 -33.05
C GLY A 202 -1.24 -17.67 -33.74
N ASN A 203 -2.41 -17.10 -33.47
CA ASN A 203 -2.82 -15.78 -34.00
C ASN A 203 -3.52 -14.92 -32.92
N SER A 204 -3.55 -13.60 -33.11
CA SER A 204 -4.02 -12.65 -32.08
C SER A 204 -5.50 -12.78 -31.71
N ASN A 205 -6.36 -13.25 -32.61
CA ASN A 205 -7.79 -13.42 -32.32
C ASN A 205 -8.02 -14.64 -31.42
N GLU A 206 -7.33 -15.74 -31.72
CA GLU A 206 -7.34 -16.94 -30.89
C GLU A 206 -6.80 -16.64 -29.48
N ILE A 207 -5.70 -15.90 -29.38
CA ILE A 207 -5.16 -15.43 -28.09
C ILE A 207 -6.21 -14.62 -27.32
N ALA A 208 -6.90 -13.69 -27.99
CA ALA A 208 -7.93 -12.88 -27.35
C ALA A 208 -9.07 -13.72 -26.79
N ILE A 209 -9.59 -14.67 -27.58
CA ILE A 209 -10.64 -15.59 -27.15
C ILE A 209 -10.17 -16.45 -25.97
N ASN A 210 -8.93 -16.96 -26.03
CA ASN A 210 -8.35 -17.78 -24.97
C ASN A 210 -8.20 -17.00 -23.65
N VAL A 211 -7.74 -15.74 -23.68
CA VAL A 211 -7.67 -14.91 -22.48
C VAL A 211 -9.06 -14.63 -21.94
N ILE A 212 -10.03 -14.25 -22.77
CA ILE A 212 -11.42 -14.01 -22.35
C ILE A 212 -12.00 -15.26 -21.68
N ASN A 213 -11.75 -16.45 -22.25
CA ASN A 213 -12.20 -17.72 -21.67
C ASN A 213 -11.54 -18.02 -20.32
N GLN A 214 -10.25 -17.72 -20.14
CA GLN A 214 -9.56 -17.84 -18.86
C GLN A 214 -10.18 -16.91 -17.80
N VAL A 215 -10.44 -15.63 -18.15
CA VAL A 215 -11.09 -14.68 -17.23
C VAL A 215 -12.52 -15.11 -16.89
N ARG A 216 -13.29 -15.57 -17.89
CA ARG A 216 -14.63 -16.10 -17.70
C ARG A 216 -14.63 -17.30 -16.76
N ALA A 217 -13.68 -18.22 -16.90
CA ALA A 217 -13.55 -19.38 -16.03
C ALA A 217 -13.26 -18.97 -14.57
N MET A 218 -12.39 -17.99 -14.35
CA MET A 218 -12.14 -17.40 -13.02
C MET A 218 -13.42 -16.80 -12.41
N PHE A 219 -14.14 -15.99 -13.18
CA PHE A 219 -15.40 -15.36 -12.76
C PHE A 219 -16.45 -16.40 -12.35
N LEU A 220 -16.66 -17.43 -13.19
CA LEU A 220 -17.63 -18.49 -12.92
C LEU A 220 -17.22 -19.34 -11.72
N THR A 221 -15.93 -19.55 -11.49
CA THR A 221 -15.42 -20.31 -10.33
C THR A 221 -15.67 -19.55 -9.03
N LEU A 222 -15.42 -18.24 -8.99
CA LEU A 222 -15.73 -17.42 -7.81
C LEU A 222 -17.24 -17.46 -7.50
N ARG A 223 -18.09 -17.39 -8.54
CA ARG A 223 -19.54 -17.54 -8.38
C ARG A 223 -19.92 -18.92 -7.86
N ALA A 224 -19.37 -19.99 -8.45
CA ALA A 224 -19.69 -21.36 -8.08
C ALA A 224 -19.30 -21.67 -6.63
N LYS A 225 -18.23 -21.04 -6.14
CA LYS A 225 -17.86 -21.13 -4.72
C LYS A 225 -18.82 -20.33 -3.82
N GLY A 226 -19.56 -19.36 -4.37
CA GLY A 226 -20.54 -18.57 -3.63
C GLY A 226 -19.97 -17.27 -3.06
N VAL A 227 -18.92 -16.71 -3.69
CA VAL A 227 -18.40 -15.38 -3.30
C VAL A 227 -19.48 -14.33 -3.52
N LYS A 228 -19.89 -13.65 -2.45
CA LYS A 228 -20.91 -12.60 -2.49
C LYS A 228 -20.28 -11.21 -2.41
N TYR A 229 -20.93 -10.25 -3.05
CA TYR A 229 -20.58 -8.85 -2.86
C TYR A 229 -20.86 -8.44 -1.40
N SER A 230 -19.89 -7.80 -0.77
CA SER A 230 -20.02 -7.27 0.60
C SER A 230 -19.54 -5.83 0.61
N SER A 231 -20.47 -4.88 0.69
CA SER A 231 -20.15 -3.47 0.93
C SER A 231 -19.79 -3.18 2.39
N ILE A 232 -19.58 -4.21 3.22
CA ILE A 232 -19.12 -4.07 4.60
C ILE A 232 -17.64 -3.69 4.53
N THR A 233 -17.40 -2.39 4.39
CA THR A 233 -16.10 -1.74 4.46
C THR A 233 -15.96 -0.95 5.75
N ASP A 234 -17.08 -0.69 6.44
CA ASP A 234 -17.09 -0.10 7.77
C ASP A 234 -16.33 -1.01 8.72
N THR A 235 -15.15 -0.55 9.11
CA THR A 235 -14.43 -1.09 10.24
C THR A 235 -14.86 -0.30 11.47
N SER A 236 -14.75 -0.87 12.67
CA SER A 236 -14.87 -0.12 13.94
C SER A 236 -13.91 1.07 14.05
N ASN A 237 -13.04 1.21 13.06
CA ASN A 237 -11.80 1.95 13.06
C ASN A 237 -11.57 2.73 11.76
N ASN A 238 -12.62 3.00 10.95
CA ASN A 238 -12.56 4.03 9.91
C ASN A 238 -11.86 5.22 10.55
N SER A 239 -10.63 5.49 10.11
CA SER A 239 -9.76 6.35 10.89
C SER A 239 -10.52 7.64 11.13
N SER A 240 -10.72 8.01 12.40
CA SER A 240 -11.39 9.28 12.74
C SER A 240 -10.52 10.49 12.36
N ASN A 241 -9.57 10.27 11.45
CA ASN A 241 -8.64 11.22 10.93
C ASN A 241 -9.16 11.74 9.58
N PRO A 242 -9.70 12.98 9.53
CA PRO A 242 -10.19 13.59 8.30
C PRO A 242 -9.08 13.86 7.28
N ASN A 243 -7.81 13.76 7.67
CA ASN A 243 -6.66 13.92 6.78
C ASN A 243 -6.26 12.62 6.07
N VAL A 244 -6.83 11.47 6.42
CA VAL A 244 -6.46 10.20 5.78
C VAL A 244 -7.70 9.45 5.33
N ALA A 245 -7.81 9.24 4.03
CA ALA A 245 -8.81 8.34 3.46
C ALA A 245 -8.19 6.95 3.29
N SER A 246 -8.84 5.94 3.85
CA SER A 246 -8.42 4.55 3.77
C SER A 246 -9.56 3.65 3.30
N GLN A 247 -9.20 2.48 2.78
CA GLN A 247 -10.12 1.43 2.36
C GLN A 247 -9.72 0.13 3.03
N TYR A 248 -10.68 -0.56 3.64
CA TYR A 248 -10.45 -1.93 4.09
C TYR A 248 -10.41 -2.88 2.89
N ILE A 249 -9.28 -3.55 2.70
CA ILE A 249 -9.05 -4.51 1.62
C ILE A 249 -8.77 -5.89 2.22
N ARG A 250 -9.62 -6.85 1.90
CA ARG A 250 -9.44 -8.27 2.26
C ARG A 250 -8.33 -8.88 1.43
N PHE A 251 -7.46 -9.66 2.08
CA PHE A 251 -6.46 -10.46 1.39
C PHE A 251 -7.11 -11.67 0.71
N ALA A 252 -6.34 -12.34 -0.18
CA ALA A 252 -6.85 -13.48 -0.95
C ALA A 252 -7.37 -14.62 -0.06
N ASP A 253 -6.68 -14.91 1.05
CA ASP A 253 -7.12 -15.88 2.06
C ASP A 253 -8.47 -15.50 2.67
N GLU A 254 -8.67 -14.23 2.99
CA GLU A 254 -9.91 -13.71 3.59
C GLU A 254 -11.07 -13.73 2.60
N VAL A 255 -10.84 -13.38 1.32
CA VAL A 255 -11.86 -13.48 0.27
C VAL A 255 -12.33 -14.92 0.12
N MET A 256 -11.39 -15.86 0.05
CA MET A 256 -11.67 -17.28 -0.17
C MET A 256 -12.22 -18.00 1.07
N ASN A 257 -11.87 -17.56 2.28
CA ASN A 257 -12.40 -18.15 3.51
C ASN A 257 -13.77 -17.60 3.89
N ASN A 258 -14.01 -16.30 3.69
CA ASN A 258 -15.25 -15.65 4.10
C ASN A 258 -16.30 -15.61 2.99
N MET A 259 -15.93 -15.97 1.76
CA MET A 259 -16.80 -15.93 0.58
C MET A 259 -17.41 -14.55 0.36
N GLN A 260 -16.62 -13.51 0.62
CA GLN A 260 -17.04 -12.11 0.58
C GLN A 260 -15.96 -11.25 -0.06
N ALA A 261 -16.37 -10.38 -0.98
CA ALA A 261 -15.50 -9.40 -1.61
C ALA A 261 -16.27 -8.09 -1.87
N ASN A 262 -15.66 -6.96 -1.54
CA ASN A 262 -16.07 -5.68 -2.12
C ASN A 262 -15.43 -5.47 -3.51
N CYS A 263 -15.63 -4.31 -4.13
CA CYS A 263 -15.07 -3.96 -5.44
C CYS A 263 -13.53 -3.96 -5.44
N ALA A 264 -12.88 -3.43 -4.39
CA ALA A 264 -11.44 -3.45 -4.24
C ALA A 264 -10.90 -4.87 -4.04
N ASP A 265 -11.47 -5.64 -3.10
CA ASP A 265 -11.09 -7.02 -2.78
C ASP A 265 -11.10 -7.91 -4.03
N GLY A 266 -12.23 -7.89 -4.76
CA GLY A 266 -12.41 -8.70 -5.96
C GLY A 266 -11.45 -8.29 -7.08
N THR A 267 -11.20 -6.98 -7.21
CA THR A 267 -10.27 -6.45 -8.20
C THR A 267 -8.83 -6.85 -7.90
N VAL A 268 -8.35 -6.68 -6.66
CA VAL A 268 -6.96 -7.06 -6.31
C VAL A 268 -6.75 -8.58 -6.38
N PHE A 269 -7.76 -9.37 -6.00
CA PHE A 269 -7.72 -10.82 -6.11
C PHE A 269 -7.59 -11.28 -7.57
N LEU A 270 -8.46 -10.80 -8.47
CA LEU A 270 -8.40 -11.18 -9.88
C LEU A 270 -7.17 -10.60 -10.59
N CYS A 271 -6.70 -9.40 -10.23
CA CYS A 271 -5.41 -8.89 -10.67
C CYS A 271 -4.27 -9.86 -10.31
N SER A 272 -4.31 -10.44 -9.11
CA SER A 272 -3.28 -11.41 -8.65
C SER A 272 -3.30 -12.67 -9.49
N ALA A 273 -4.49 -13.24 -9.73
CA ALA A 273 -4.67 -14.42 -10.56
C ALA A 273 -4.25 -14.20 -12.03
N LEU A 274 -4.61 -13.05 -12.62
CA LEU A 274 -4.23 -12.71 -13.99
C LEU A 274 -2.73 -12.52 -14.15
N ARG A 275 -2.09 -11.82 -13.20
CA ARG A 275 -0.63 -11.68 -13.21
C ARG A 275 0.08 -13.02 -13.10
N LYS A 276 -0.41 -13.93 -12.25
CA LYS A 276 0.16 -15.28 -12.09
C LYS A 276 0.15 -16.08 -13.39
N ILE A 277 -0.84 -15.87 -14.26
CA ILE A 277 -0.93 -16.52 -15.58
C ILE A 277 -0.32 -15.69 -16.73
N GLY A 278 0.39 -14.59 -16.42
CA GLY A 278 1.05 -13.74 -17.41
C GLY A 278 0.12 -12.84 -18.21
N VAL A 279 -1.13 -12.63 -17.76
CA VAL A 279 -2.06 -11.67 -18.35
C VAL A 279 -1.87 -10.31 -17.68
N GLU A 280 -1.81 -9.26 -18.49
CA GLU A 280 -1.63 -7.91 -17.99
C GLU A 280 -2.96 -7.37 -17.46
N ALA A 281 -2.97 -7.10 -16.15
CA ALA A 281 -4.11 -6.58 -15.41
C ALA A 281 -3.81 -5.21 -14.79
N PHE A 282 -4.85 -4.42 -14.65
CA PHE A 282 -4.82 -3.08 -14.10
C PHE A 282 -6.12 -2.76 -13.38
N MET A 283 -6.06 -1.79 -12.48
CA MET A 283 -7.20 -1.33 -11.68
C MET A 283 -7.73 -0.05 -12.33
N VAL A 284 -9.03 -0.01 -12.62
CA VAL A 284 -9.68 1.15 -13.23
C VAL A 284 -10.48 1.86 -12.15
N PHE A 285 -10.05 3.08 -11.79
CA PHE A 285 -10.67 3.88 -10.74
C PHE A 285 -11.68 4.87 -11.31
N GLN A 286 -12.73 5.09 -10.56
CA GLN A 286 -13.66 6.19 -10.75
C GLN A 286 -14.15 6.65 -9.37
N PRO A 287 -14.82 7.80 -9.24
CA PRO A 287 -15.33 8.26 -7.96
C PRO A 287 -16.10 7.16 -7.20
N GLY A 288 -15.58 6.74 -6.06
CA GLY A 288 -16.20 5.74 -5.17
C GLY A 288 -16.17 4.29 -5.66
N HIS A 289 -15.49 3.96 -6.77
CA HIS A 289 -15.51 2.61 -7.32
C HIS A 289 -14.21 2.20 -8.01
N VAL A 290 -13.93 0.90 -7.98
CA VAL A 290 -12.78 0.31 -8.68
C VAL A 290 -13.17 -1.04 -9.26
N TYR A 291 -12.77 -1.29 -10.49
CA TYR A 291 -13.02 -2.54 -11.17
C TYR A 291 -11.78 -3.02 -11.93
N LEU A 292 -11.83 -4.26 -12.40
CA LEU A 292 -10.72 -4.89 -13.09
C LEU A 292 -10.70 -4.45 -14.55
N GLY A 293 -9.51 -4.12 -15.03
CA GLY A 293 -9.22 -4.08 -16.46
C GLY A 293 -8.09 -5.04 -16.82
N TYR A 294 -8.14 -5.59 -18.02
CA TYR A 294 -7.10 -6.45 -18.55
C TYR A 294 -6.98 -6.32 -20.07
N TYR A 295 -5.86 -6.75 -20.63
CA TYR A 295 -5.71 -6.87 -22.08
C TYR A 295 -5.91 -8.33 -22.50
N ALA A 296 -6.75 -8.56 -23.53
CA ALA A 296 -6.92 -9.91 -24.07
C ALA A 296 -5.78 -10.34 -25.01
N ASN A 297 -4.89 -9.42 -25.39
CA ASN A 297 -3.72 -9.73 -26.20
C ASN A 297 -2.52 -8.86 -25.82
N SER A 298 -1.33 -9.33 -26.17
CA SER A 298 -0.06 -8.63 -25.94
C SER A 298 0.07 -7.31 -26.70
N GLY A 299 -0.75 -7.09 -27.74
CA GLY A 299 -0.79 -5.84 -28.50
C GLY A 299 -1.48 -4.68 -27.78
N LYS A 300 -2.13 -4.93 -26.63
CA LYS A 300 -2.75 -3.93 -25.74
C LYS A 300 -3.67 -2.92 -26.43
N LYS A 301 -4.30 -3.30 -27.55
CA LYS A 301 -5.05 -2.36 -28.41
C LYS A 301 -6.29 -1.80 -27.73
N ARG A 302 -7.00 -2.64 -26.98
CA ARG A 302 -8.22 -2.25 -26.24
C ARG A 302 -8.31 -3.02 -24.92
N PRO A 303 -8.65 -2.33 -23.82
CA PRO A 303 -8.89 -2.97 -22.54
C PRO A 303 -10.22 -3.73 -22.56
N PHE A 304 -10.26 -4.85 -21.86
CA PHE A 304 -11.49 -5.48 -21.39
C PHE A 304 -11.70 -5.06 -19.94
N LEU A 305 -12.94 -4.77 -19.58
CA LEU A 305 -13.34 -4.35 -18.25
C LEU A 305 -14.14 -5.48 -17.62
N LEU A 306 -14.04 -5.64 -16.30
CA LEU A 306 -14.81 -6.63 -15.55
C LEU A 306 -15.26 -6.02 -14.23
N GLU A 307 -16.57 -5.91 -14.07
CA GLU A 307 -17.22 -5.52 -12.82
C GLU A 307 -17.19 -6.67 -11.81
N THR A 308 -16.24 -6.60 -10.88
CA THR A 308 -15.97 -7.69 -9.94
C THR A 308 -17.07 -7.86 -8.89
N THR A 309 -17.87 -6.82 -8.63
CA THR A 309 -19.00 -6.90 -7.70
C THR A 309 -20.15 -7.78 -8.21
N MET A 310 -20.24 -7.99 -9.53
CA MET A 310 -21.28 -8.81 -10.17
C MET A 310 -21.02 -10.32 -10.08
N VAL A 311 -19.89 -10.75 -9.52
CA VAL A 311 -19.60 -12.17 -9.25
C VAL A 311 -20.70 -12.81 -8.40
N GLY A 312 -21.15 -12.10 -7.36
CA GLY A 312 -22.09 -12.61 -6.36
C GLY A 312 -23.58 -12.48 -6.70
N GLY A 313 -23.93 -11.98 -7.89
CA GLY A 313 -25.32 -11.79 -8.33
C GLY A 313 -25.69 -12.56 -9.60
N ASP A 314 -26.94 -12.42 -10.03
CA ASP A 314 -27.52 -13.10 -11.20
C ASP A 314 -27.18 -12.41 -12.53
N PHE A 315 -25.89 -12.15 -12.74
CA PHE A 315 -25.40 -11.48 -13.95
C PHE A 315 -24.63 -12.44 -14.85
N SER A 316 -24.77 -12.36 -16.17
CA SER A 316 -23.88 -13.09 -17.07
C SER A 316 -22.47 -12.49 -17.03
N PHE A 317 -21.47 -13.29 -17.43
CA PHE A 317 -20.11 -12.77 -17.62
C PHE A 317 -20.08 -11.58 -18.59
N MET A 318 -20.88 -11.62 -19.67
CA MET A 318 -20.99 -10.51 -20.62
C MET A 318 -21.58 -9.25 -19.99
N GLN A 319 -22.62 -9.39 -19.16
CA GLN A 319 -23.17 -8.23 -18.44
C GLN A 319 -22.12 -7.60 -17.51
N ALA A 320 -21.32 -8.44 -16.83
CA ALA A 320 -20.24 -7.96 -15.97
C ALA A 320 -19.10 -7.28 -16.75
N THR A 321 -18.88 -7.63 -18.02
CA THR A 321 -17.87 -6.96 -18.85
C THR A 321 -18.38 -5.69 -19.52
N ASP A 322 -19.67 -5.64 -19.86
CA ASP A 322 -20.22 -4.56 -20.69
C ASP A 322 -20.68 -3.35 -19.88
N ILE A 323 -21.04 -3.54 -18.61
CA ILE A 323 -21.68 -2.51 -17.77
C ILE A 323 -20.86 -1.21 -17.65
N ASN A 324 -19.52 -1.32 -17.60
CA ASN A 324 -18.64 -0.17 -17.41
C ASN A 324 -18.11 0.41 -18.74
N VAL A 325 -18.36 -0.22 -19.89
CA VAL A 325 -17.77 0.17 -21.18
C VAL A 325 -18.17 1.57 -21.61
N ASN A 326 -19.46 1.91 -21.52
CA ASN A 326 -19.94 3.23 -21.93
C ASN A 326 -19.33 4.34 -21.06
N MET A 327 -19.37 4.17 -19.73
CA MET A 327 -18.80 5.10 -18.77
C MET A 327 -17.29 5.26 -18.95
N PHE A 328 -16.57 4.16 -19.18
CA PHE A 328 -15.14 4.18 -19.47
C PHE A 328 -14.84 4.99 -20.74
N ASN A 329 -15.54 4.70 -21.83
CA ASN A 329 -15.35 5.38 -23.11
C ASN A 329 -15.71 6.88 -23.04
N SER A 330 -16.79 7.23 -22.33
CA SER A 330 -17.18 8.63 -22.12
C SER A 330 -16.20 9.44 -21.29
N ASN A 331 -15.32 8.78 -20.52
CA ASN A 331 -14.32 9.43 -19.67
C ASN A 331 -12.87 9.06 -20.09
N ILE A 332 -12.67 8.52 -21.30
CA ILE A 332 -11.36 8.00 -21.74
C ILE A 332 -10.25 9.05 -21.65
N ASP A 333 -10.56 10.31 -21.93
CA ASP A 333 -9.61 11.41 -21.86
C ASP A 333 -9.14 11.71 -20.44
N LYS A 334 -10.00 11.48 -19.44
CA LYS A 334 -9.67 11.65 -18.02
C LYS A 334 -8.73 10.56 -17.54
N TYR A 335 -9.01 9.30 -17.93
CA TYR A 335 -8.13 8.16 -17.65
C TYR A 335 -6.71 8.31 -18.19
N ASN A 336 -6.54 9.09 -19.26
CA ASN A 336 -5.24 9.39 -19.86
C ASN A 336 -4.55 10.61 -19.22
N ASN A 337 -5.23 11.33 -18.32
CA ASN A 337 -4.64 12.44 -17.58
C ASN A 337 -3.92 11.93 -16.33
N ASN A 338 -2.88 12.64 -15.89
CA ASN A 338 -2.16 12.33 -14.65
C ASN A 338 -2.76 13.03 -13.42
N ASP A 339 -4.00 13.53 -13.53
CA ASP A 339 -4.71 14.20 -12.45
C ASP A 339 -5.56 13.17 -11.68
N TYR A 340 -5.28 13.03 -10.39
CA TYR A 340 -6.03 12.13 -9.52
C TYR A 340 -7.28 12.79 -8.91
N MET A 341 -7.48 14.10 -9.13
CA MET A 341 -8.50 14.89 -8.45
C MET A 341 -9.92 14.56 -8.91
N ASP A 342 -10.12 14.20 -10.17
CA ASP A 342 -11.43 13.75 -10.67
C ASP A 342 -11.69 12.26 -10.43
N MET A 343 -10.71 11.55 -9.85
CA MET A 343 -10.68 10.12 -9.54
C MET A 343 -10.81 9.18 -10.75
N TYR A 344 -10.60 9.66 -11.98
CA TYR A 344 -10.58 8.81 -13.18
C TYR A 344 -9.14 8.49 -13.58
N PHE A 345 -8.61 7.36 -13.12
CA PHE A 345 -7.24 6.93 -13.46
C PHE A 345 -7.10 5.41 -13.50
N ILE A 346 -6.04 4.94 -14.15
CA ILE A 346 -5.70 3.53 -14.24
C ILE A 346 -4.39 3.28 -13.49
N ILE A 347 -4.37 2.23 -12.67
CA ILE A 347 -3.14 1.72 -12.07
C ILE A 347 -2.80 0.39 -12.71
N ASN A 348 -1.82 0.40 -13.61
CA ASN A 348 -1.26 -0.82 -14.18
C ASN A 348 -0.30 -1.48 -13.19
N ILE A 349 -0.54 -2.75 -12.87
CA ILE A 349 0.26 -3.42 -11.84
C ILE A 349 1.71 -3.59 -12.29
N ASN A 350 1.96 -3.81 -13.59
CA ASN A 350 3.32 -3.92 -14.13
C ASN A 350 4.12 -2.63 -13.90
N ASP A 351 3.48 -1.49 -14.06
CA ASP A 351 4.16 -0.19 -13.98
C ASP A 351 4.54 0.18 -12.54
N ILE A 352 3.76 -0.26 -11.55
CA ILE A 352 4.02 0.02 -10.14
C ILE A 352 4.88 -1.03 -9.44
N ARG A 353 4.94 -2.28 -9.94
CA ARG A 353 5.64 -3.40 -9.28
C ARG A 353 7.14 -3.16 -8.98
N PRO A 354 7.89 -2.31 -9.72
CA PRO A 354 9.24 -1.92 -9.33
C PRO A 354 9.32 -1.13 -8.00
N LEU A 355 8.23 -0.49 -7.58
CA LEU A 355 8.17 0.37 -6.40
C LEU A 355 7.17 -0.12 -5.33
N ILE A 356 6.15 -0.89 -5.72
CA ILE A 356 5.12 -1.43 -4.82
C ILE A 356 5.19 -2.95 -4.83
N LYS A 357 5.70 -3.52 -3.73
CA LYS A 357 5.81 -4.97 -3.54
C LYS A 357 4.55 -5.53 -2.87
N PRO A 358 4.17 -6.79 -3.17
CA PRO A 358 3.10 -7.46 -2.45
C PRO A 358 3.40 -7.51 -0.93
N ILE A 359 2.39 -7.28 -0.09
CA ILE A 359 2.51 -7.32 1.39
C ILE A 359 2.78 -8.76 1.89
N GLY A 360 2.56 -9.79 1.05
CA GLY A 360 3.03 -11.15 1.30
C GLY A 360 2.42 -11.78 2.55
N ARG A 361 1.09 -11.83 2.60
CA ARG A 361 0.32 -12.54 3.63
C ARG A 361 -0.17 -13.90 3.15
#